data_AF-A0A8X8CMB9-F1
#
_entry.id   AF-A0A8X8CMB9-F1
#
_cell.length_a   1.000
_cell.length_b   1.000
_cell.length_c   1.000
_cell.angle_alpha   90.00
_cell.angle_beta   90.00
_cell.angle_gamma   90.00
#
_symmetry.space_group_name_H-M   'P 1'
#
loop_
_entity.id
_entity.type
_entity.pdbx_description
1 polymer ?
#
loop_
_entity_poly.entity_id
_entity_poly.type
_entity_poly.pdbx_seq_one_letter_code
_entity_poly.pdbx_strand_id
1 'polypeptide(L)'
;MEENKKTIINRLEAVKRHSGKSCSQIAEQTGLTNVYVAQLLRRQAQLNPDTAPKLRAALPELPEDLIQEMMRPPMRSYDPNLIQEPCVYRLNEAVMHFGESIKEIINEEFGDGIMSAIDFYCSVDKVKGVDGKDRVVVTFDGKYLPYTEQISNYFGRNWDVITAMNSSRGTVARRTLTGNKNKKHSEKLRTDETLLGCSCQTNQKTYNSMFQDHVVLSQSIWFQDQGLIEVAESGCGHSNRS
;
A
#
# COMPACT_ATOMS: atom_id res chain seq x y z
N MET A 1 -26.92 13.09 15.01
CA MET A 1 -25.52 13.57 15.00
C MET A 1 -24.66 12.40 14.60
N GLU A 2 -23.87 12.54 13.54
CA GLU A 2 -22.92 11.50 13.13
C GLU A 2 -21.84 11.39 14.21
N GLU A 3 -21.67 10.19 14.76
CA GLU A 3 -20.76 9.97 15.88
C GLU A 3 -19.30 10.10 15.40
N ASN A 4 -18.47 10.83 16.14
CA ASN A 4 -17.07 11.04 15.77
C ASN A 4 -16.31 9.69 15.79
N LYS A 5 -15.45 9.45 14.79
CA LYS A 5 -14.56 8.27 14.67
C LYS A 5 -13.88 7.91 16.00
N LYS A 6 -13.38 8.91 16.74
CA LYS A 6 -12.72 8.66 18.04
C LYS A 6 -13.66 8.03 19.06
N THR A 7 -14.91 8.47 19.12
CA THR A 7 -15.92 7.91 20.03
C THR A 7 -16.27 6.47 19.64
N ILE A 8 -16.43 6.20 18.34
CA ILE A 8 -16.67 4.84 17.82
C ILE A 8 -15.51 3.90 18.20
N ILE A 9 -14.26 4.33 18.00
CA ILE A 9 -13.07 3.56 18.38
C ILE A 9 -13.07 3.26 19.89
N ASN A 10 -13.36 4.26 20.73
CA ASN A 10 -13.42 4.06 22.18
C ASN A 10 -14.48 3.02 22.59
N ARG A 11 -15.65 3.04 21.93
CA ARG A 11 -16.72 2.05 22.16
C ARG A 11 -16.27 0.64 21.74
N LEU A 12 -15.63 0.51 20.57
CA LEU A 12 -15.08 -0.76 20.07
C LEU A 12 -14.00 -1.33 21.00
N GLU A 13 -13.05 -0.49 21.42
CA GLU A 13 -12.00 -0.88 22.35
C GLU A 13 -12.53 -1.23 23.74
N ALA A 14 -13.60 -0.57 24.19
CA ALA A 14 -14.28 -0.92 25.43
C ALA A 14 -14.87 -2.33 25.36
N VAL A 15 -15.59 -2.67 24.28
CA VAL A 15 -16.12 -4.04 24.07
C VAL A 15 -15.00 -5.08 24.10
N LYS A 16 -13.89 -4.83 23.38
CA LYS A 16 -12.73 -5.73 23.43
C LYS A 16 -12.18 -5.87 24.85
N ARG A 17 -12.04 -4.76 25.60
CA ARG A 17 -11.54 -4.76 26.98
C ARG A 17 -12.44 -5.56 27.91
N HIS A 18 -13.77 -5.39 27.83
CA HIS A 18 -14.73 -6.15 28.64
C HIS A 18 -14.70 -7.66 28.31
N SER A 19 -14.47 -8.02 27.04
CA SER A 19 -14.35 -9.43 26.66
C SER A 19 -13.12 -10.15 27.26
N GLY A 20 -12.10 -9.40 27.71
CA GLY A 20 -10.84 -9.95 28.20
C GLY A 20 -9.96 -10.62 27.13
N LYS A 21 -10.37 -10.63 25.86
CA LYS A 21 -9.65 -11.31 24.77
C LYS A 21 -8.54 -10.43 24.17
N SER A 22 -7.43 -11.08 23.81
CA SER A 22 -6.37 -10.47 22.99
C SER A 22 -6.79 -10.39 21.52
N CYS A 23 -6.11 -9.55 20.73
CA CYS A 23 -6.37 -9.52 19.27
C CYS A 23 -6.01 -10.86 18.61
N SER A 24 -5.00 -11.58 19.11
CA SER A 24 -4.64 -12.91 18.61
C SER A 24 -5.74 -13.95 18.88
N GLN A 25 -6.36 -13.93 20.06
CA GLN A 25 -7.47 -14.85 20.37
C GLN A 25 -8.71 -14.57 19.49
N ILE A 26 -8.99 -13.30 19.19
CA ILE A 26 -10.08 -12.93 18.28
C ILE A 26 -9.72 -13.31 16.83
N ALA A 27 -8.45 -13.14 16.44
CA ALA A 27 -7.94 -13.56 15.14
C ALA A 27 -8.12 -15.07 14.91
N GLU A 28 -7.75 -15.92 15.88
CA GLU A 28 -7.97 -17.37 15.83
C GLU A 28 -9.44 -17.74 15.61
N GLN A 29 -10.37 -17.03 16.26
CA GLN A 29 -11.81 -17.29 16.14
C GLN A 29 -12.40 -16.80 14.81
N THR A 30 -11.80 -15.78 14.21
CA THR A 30 -12.31 -15.15 12.98
C THR A 30 -11.63 -15.65 11.70
N GLY A 31 -10.41 -16.18 11.81
CA GLY A 31 -9.54 -16.47 10.67
C GLY A 31 -8.87 -15.24 10.07
N LEU A 32 -8.89 -14.10 10.78
CA LEU A 32 -8.20 -12.87 10.37
C LEU A 32 -6.81 -12.81 11.00
N THR A 33 -5.91 -11.96 10.49
CA THR A 33 -4.65 -11.68 11.20
C THR A 33 -4.90 -10.82 12.45
N ASN A 34 -4.04 -10.94 13.46
CA ASN A 34 -4.19 -10.18 14.70
C ASN A 34 -4.09 -8.66 14.50
N VAL A 35 -3.25 -8.21 13.58
CA VAL A 35 -3.17 -6.79 13.19
C VAL A 35 -4.44 -6.37 12.47
N TYR A 36 -5.00 -7.19 11.57
CA TYR A 36 -6.24 -6.84 10.88
C TYR A 36 -7.41 -6.70 11.87
N VAL A 37 -7.51 -7.58 12.87
CA VAL A 37 -8.47 -7.42 13.98
C VAL A 37 -8.26 -6.10 14.72
N ALA A 38 -7.02 -5.72 15.03
CA ALA A 38 -6.74 -4.44 15.66
C ALA A 38 -7.12 -3.24 14.76
N GLN A 39 -6.89 -3.33 13.45
CA GLN A 39 -7.25 -2.31 12.46
C GLN A 39 -8.78 -2.15 12.33
N LEU A 40 -9.54 -3.25 12.43
CA LEU A 40 -11.00 -3.24 12.48
C LEU A 40 -11.50 -2.43 13.69
N LEU A 41 -10.98 -2.74 14.89
CA LEU A 41 -11.34 -2.03 16.13
C LEU A 41 -10.92 -0.55 16.12
N ARG A 42 -9.85 -0.20 15.40
CA ARG A 42 -9.38 1.18 15.22
C ARG A 42 -10.00 1.93 14.04
N ARG A 43 -11.00 1.35 13.36
CA ARG A 43 -11.64 1.91 12.15
C ARG A 43 -10.63 2.33 11.08
N GLN A 44 -9.73 1.42 10.76
CA GLN A 44 -8.75 1.54 9.69
C GLN A 44 -8.91 0.43 8.63
N ALA A 45 -9.59 -0.66 8.97
CA ALA A 45 -10.03 -1.70 8.05
C ALA A 45 -11.56 -1.76 8.01
N GLN A 46 -12.08 -2.26 6.90
CA GLN A 46 -13.50 -2.53 6.72
C GLN A 46 -13.79 -3.98 7.10
N LEU A 47 -14.88 -4.23 7.84
CA LEU A 47 -15.36 -5.57 8.10
C LEU A 47 -16.12 -6.11 6.89
N ASN A 48 -15.67 -7.22 6.31
CA ASN A 48 -16.39 -7.89 5.24
C ASN A 48 -17.64 -8.61 5.78
N PRO A 49 -18.75 -8.64 5.02
CA PRO A 49 -19.99 -9.31 5.43
C PRO A 49 -19.79 -10.77 5.83
N ASP A 50 -18.96 -11.50 5.10
CA ASP A 50 -18.73 -12.94 5.34
C ASP A 50 -18.05 -13.24 6.68
N THR A 51 -17.24 -12.30 7.18
CA THR A 51 -16.51 -12.45 8.45
C THR A 51 -17.28 -11.86 9.62
N ALA A 52 -18.30 -11.03 9.38
CA ALA A 52 -19.09 -10.40 10.43
C ALA A 52 -19.74 -11.39 11.42
N PRO A 53 -20.31 -12.54 11.01
CA PRO A 53 -20.85 -13.53 11.94
C PRO A 53 -19.78 -14.10 12.89
N LYS A 54 -18.57 -14.36 12.38
CA LYS A 54 -17.46 -14.87 13.20
C LYS A 54 -16.99 -13.83 14.21
N LEU A 55 -16.93 -12.56 13.81
CA LEU A 55 -16.56 -11.46 14.72
C LEU A 55 -17.59 -11.29 15.84
N ARG A 56 -18.89 -11.40 15.53
CA ARG A 56 -19.96 -11.38 16.54
C ARG A 56 -19.87 -12.55 17.51
N ALA A 57 -19.58 -13.75 17.01
CA ALA A 57 -19.34 -14.90 17.88
C ALA A 57 -18.12 -14.69 18.78
N ALA A 58 -17.06 -14.05 18.26
CA ALA A 58 -15.87 -13.72 19.03
C ALA A 58 -16.09 -12.60 20.06
N LEU A 59 -16.94 -11.62 19.76
CA LEU A 59 -17.28 -10.48 20.62
C LEU A 59 -18.81 -10.36 20.72
N PRO A 60 -19.47 -11.16 21.56
CA PRO A 60 -20.94 -11.21 21.62
C PRO A 60 -21.58 -9.93 22.15
N GLU A 61 -20.85 -9.13 22.93
CA GLU A 61 -21.30 -7.83 23.44
C GLU A 61 -21.16 -6.69 22.42
N LEU A 62 -20.66 -6.98 21.20
CA LEU A 62 -20.46 -5.98 20.16
C LEU A 62 -21.81 -5.49 19.60
N PRO A 63 -22.19 -4.22 19.83
CA PRO A 63 -23.48 -3.69 19.38
C PRO A 63 -23.67 -3.73 17.87
N GLU A 64 -24.91 -3.89 17.43
CA GLU A 64 -25.28 -3.95 16.00
C GLU A 64 -24.84 -2.69 15.24
N ASP A 65 -25.05 -1.51 15.83
CA ASP A 65 -24.68 -0.24 15.21
C ASP A 65 -23.17 -0.15 14.95
N LEU A 66 -22.35 -0.68 15.85
CA LEU A 66 -20.90 -0.74 15.67
C LEU A 66 -20.50 -1.71 14.55
N ILE A 67 -21.18 -2.86 14.41
CA ILE A 67 -20.92 -3.77 13.28
C ILE A 67 -21.26 -3.09 11.96
N GLN A 68 -22.43 -2.46 11.85
CA GLN A 68 -22.85 -1.75 10.63
C GLN A 68 -21.88 -0.62 10.27
N GLU A 69 -21.36 0.05 11.29
CA GLU A 69 -20.33 1.07 11.13
C GLU A 69 -18.98 0.47 10.68
N MET A 70 -18.56 -0.67 11.23
CA MET A 70 -17.34 -1.38 10.80
C MET A 70 -17.43 -1.91 9.36
N MET A 71 -18.63 -2.25 8.88
CA MET A 71 -18.87 -2.70 7.51
C MET A 71 -18.84 -1.57 6.48
N ARG A 72 -18.89 -0.30 6.91
CA ARG A 72 -18.70 0.85 6.01
C ARG A 72 -17.21 1.12 5.78
N PRO A 73 -16.78 1.42 4.53
CA PRO A 73 -15.40 1.79 4.23
C PRO A 73 -14.95 2.96 5.12
N PRO A 74 -13.89 2.80 5.92
CA PRO A 74 -13.45 3.87 6.81
C PRO A 74 -12.66 4.94 6.04
N MET A 75 -12.77 6.20 6.46
CA MET A 75 -11.75 7.19 6.18
C MET A 75 -10.51 6.85 7.01
N ARG A 76 -9.50 6.27 6.35
CA ARG A 76 -8.25 5.84 7.00
C ARG A 76 -7.41 7.05 7.38
N SER A 77 -6.87 7.05 8.58
CA SER A 77 -6.07 8.15 9.13
C SER A 77 -5.34 7.71 10.38
N TYR A 78 -4.19 8.30 10.66
CA TYR A 78 -3.44 8.06 11.90
C TYR A 78 -3.17 9.39 12.61
N ASP A 79 -2.85 9.33 13.89
CA ASP A 79 -2.42 10.51 14.65
C ASP A 79 -1.03 10.95 14.16
N PRO A 80 -0.84 12.20 13.70
CA PRO A 80 0.47 12.70 13.30
C PRO A 80 1.52 12.63 14.42
N ASN A 81 1.10 12.68 15.68
CA ASN A 81 1.98 12.57 16.84
C ASN A 81 2.31 11.11 17.21
N LEU A 82 1.77 10.12 16.49
CA LEU A 82 1.99 8.71 16.79
C LEU A 82 3.48 8.33 16.78
N ILE A 83 4.29 9.01 15.97
CA ILE A 83 5.74 8.78 15.90
C ILE A 83 6.48 9.15 17.20
N GLN A 84 5.86 9.91 18.10
CA GLN A 84 6.41 10.23 19.43
C GLN A 84 6.30 9.03 20.39
N GLU A 85 5.45 8.04 20.09
CA GLU A 85 5.33 6.84 20.90
C GLU A 85 6.56 5.92 20.66
N PRO A 86 7.29 5.51 21.70
CA PRO A 86 8.55 4.80 21.53
C PRO A 86 8.47 3.49 20.74
N CYS A 87 7.41 2.68 20.89
CA CYS A 87 7.26 1.43 20.15
C CYS A 87 7.07 1.68 18.64
N VAL A 88 6.25 2.68 18.27
CA VAL A 88 6.06 3.07 16.87
C VAL A 88 7.32 3.73 16.30
N TYR A 89 8.00 4.57 17.09
CA TYR A 89 9.26 5.19 16.69
C TYR A 89 10.30 4.14 16.29
N ARG A 90 10.49 3.10 17.12
CA ARG A 90 11.45 2.03 16.83
C ARG A 90 11.10 1.21 15.59
N LEU A 91 9.80 0.98 15.34
CA LEU A 91 9.37 0.32 14.11
C LEU A 91 9.69 1.19 12.88
N ASN A 92 9.45 2.50 12.96
CA ASN A 92 9.79 3.42 11.89
C ASN A 92 11.30 3.52 11.66
N GLU A 93 12.09 3.62 12.73
CA GLU A 93 13.55 3.63 12.68
C GLU A 93 14.11 2.38 12.00
N ALA A 94 13.59 1.20 12.35
CA ALA A 94 13.98 -0.06 11.70
C ALA A 94 13.68 -0.03 10.19
N VAL A 95 12.49 0.42 9.78
CA VAL A 95 12.11 0.53 8.36
C VAL A 95 13.02 1.52 7.63
N MET A 96 13.35 2.66 8.25
CA MET A 96 14.24 3.66 7.64
C MET A 96 15.67 3.16 7.54
N HIS A 97 16.17 2.44 8.54
CA HIS A 97 17.54 1.92 8.57
C HIS A 97 17.76 0.79 7.57
N PHE A 98 16.80 -0.14 7.44
CA PHE A 98 16.89 -1.26 6.50
C PHE A 98 16.32 -0.95 5.11
N GLY A 99 15.74 0.23 4.91
CA GLY A 99 14.96 0.55 3.72
C GLY A 99 15.74 0.44 2.41
N GLU A 100 16.99 0.93 2.37
CA GLU A 100 17.84 0.85 1.18
C GLU A 100 18.20 -0.60 0.85
N SER A 101 18.61 -1.39 1.84
CA SER A 101 18.96 -2.81 1.65
C SER A 101 17.74 -3.66 1.23
N ILE A 102 16.58 -3.43 1.84
CA ILE A 102 15.34 -4.11 1.45
C ILE A 102 14.96 -3.75 0.01
N LYS A 103 15.08 -2.47 -0.38
CA LYS A 103 14.83 -2.02 -1.74
C LYS A 103 15.77 -2.70 -2.74
N GLU A 104 17.06 -2.80 -2.41
CA GLU A 104 18.05 -3.46 -3.26
C GLU A 104 17.70 -4.92 -3.49
N ILE A 105 17.43 -5.68 -2.42
CA ILE A 105 17.04 -7.10 -2.50
C ILE A 105 15.76 -7.29 -3.32
N ILE A 106 14.73 -6.45 -3.11
CA ILE A 106 13.50 -6.51 -3.91
C ILE A 106 13.81 -6.31 -5.41
N ASN A 107 14.69 -5.38 -5.74
CA ASN A 107 15.08 -5.13 -7.13
C ASN A 107 15.90 -6.28 -7.72
N GLU A 108 16.78 -6.91 -6.94
CA GLU A 108 17.58 -8.07 -7.37
C GLU A 108 16.69 -9.29 -7.65
N GLU A 109 15.73 -9.57 -6.77
CA GLU A 109 14.90 -10.78 -6.83
C GLU A 109 13.66 -10.64 -7.73
N PHE A 110 13.05 -9.45 -7.77
CA PHE A 110 11.76 -9.22 -8.46
C PHE A 110 11.86 -8.24 -9.63
N GLY A 111 12.85 -7.35 -9.63
CA GLY A 111 13.00 -6.26 -10.62
C GLY A 111 12.39 -4.94 -10.17
N ASP A 112 12.26 -3.98 -11.09
CA ASP A 112 11.78 -2.62 -10.79
C ASP A 112 10.28 -2.59 -10.43
N GLY A 113 9.99 -2.40 -9.14
CA GLY A 113 8.63 -2.40 -8.61
C GLY A 113 8.56 -2.09 -7.12
N ILE A 114 7.40 -2.36 -6.52
CA ILE A 114 7.14 -2.12 -5.09
C ILE A 114 6.40 -3.28 -4.43
N MET A 115 6.58 -3.43 -3.12
CA MET A 115 5.69 -4.22 -2.26
C MET A 115 4.43 -3.40 -1.95
N SER A 116 3.25 -3.92 -2.31
CA SER A 116 1.96 -3.26 -2.06
C SER A 116 1.67 -3.14 -0.56
N ALA A 117 1.05 -2.02 -0.15
CA ALA A 117 0.47 -1.83 1.18
C ALA A 117 -1.07 -1.93 1.20
N ILE A 118 -1.68 -2.41 0.09
CA ILE A 118 -3.13 -2.62 -0.03
C ILE A 118 -3.46 -4.11 -0.09
N ASP A 119 -2.87 -4.81 -1.05
CA ASP A 119 -2.86 -6.28 -1.09
C ASP A 119 -1.72 -6.75 -0.19
N PHE A 120 -1.99 -6.70 1.12
CA PHE A 120 -0.99 -6.74 2.17
C PHE A 120 -1.53 -7.43 3.42
N TYR A 121 -0.75 -8.36 3.95
CA TYR A 121 -0.98 -9.04 5.21
C TYR A 121 0.08 -8.62 6.23
N CYS A 122 -0.39 -8.48 7.47
CA CYS A 122 0.43 -8.07 8.59
C CYS A 122 0.08 -8.92 9.81
N SER A 123 1.10 -9.47 10.48
CA SER A 123 0.95 -10.16 11.77
C SER A 123 2.05 -9.72 12.73
N VAL A 124 1.76 -9.85 14.03
CA VAL A 124 2.73 -9.63 15.10
C VAL A 124 2.75 -10.83 16.03
N ASP A 125 3.87 -11.52 16.10
CA ASP A 125 4.00 -12.78 16.81
C ASP A 125 5.07 -12.69 17.89
N LYS A 126 4.86 -13.41 19.00
CA LYS A 126 5.81 -13.52 20.08
C LYS A 126 6.58 -14.82 19.94
N VAL A 127 7.89 -14.75 19.80
CA VAL A 127 8.77 -15.92 19.68
C VAL A 127 9.86 -15.90 20.74
N LYS A 128 10.49 -17.04 20.99
CA LYS A 128 11.70 -17.13 21.81
C LYS A 128 12.94 -17.07 20.93
N GLY A 129 13.84 -16.14 21.21
CA GLY A 129 15.14 -16.06 20.56
C GLY A 129 16.05 -17.22 20.95
N VAL A 130 17.15 -17.39 20.21
CA VAL A 130 18.21 -18.37 20.54
C VAL A 130 18.83 -18.13 21.91
N ASP A 131 18.76 -16.90 22.41
CA ASP A 131 19.18 -16.47 23.74
C ASP A 131 18.12 -16.70 24.83
N GLY A 132 16.98 -17.31 24.48
CA GLY A 132 15.86 -17.59 25.38
C GLY A 132 14.97 -16.39 25.70
N LYS A 133 15.29 -15.19 25.18
CA LYS A 133 14.53 -13.97 25.43
C LYS A 133 13.31 -13.88 24.52
N ASP A 134 12.32 -13.13 24.98
CA ASP A 134 11.15 -12.81 24.17
C ASP A 134 11.56 -11.90 23.01
N ARG A 135 11.14 -12.27 21.80
CA ARG A 135 11.29 -11.45 20.59
C ARG A 135 9.93 -11.21 19.97
N VAL A 136 9.78 -10.03 19.37
CA VAL A 136 8.60 -9.67 18.57
C VAL A 136 8.97 -9.87 17.11
N VAL A 137 8.20 -10.69 16.41
CA VAL A 137 8.30 -10.87 14.96
C VAL A 137 7.17 -10.09 14.33
N VAL A 138 7.51 -9.21 13.40
CA VAL A 138 6.55 -8.51 12.57
C VAL A 138 6.70 -9.05 11.16
N THR A 139 5.61 -9.60 10.60
CA THR A 139 5.60 -10.11 9.23
C THR A 139 4.84 -9.13 8.35
N PHE A 140 5.50 -8.69 7.28
CA PHE A 140 4.94 -7.88 6.20
C PHE A 140 4.95 -8.71 4.93
N ASP A 141 3.77 -9.07 4.45
CA ASP A 141 3.59 -9.89 3.24
C ASP A 141 2.73 -9.09 2.27
N GLY A 142 3.38 -8.48 1.28
CA GLY A 142 2.73 -7.63 0.30
C GLY A 142 2.93 -8.13 -1.12
N LYS A 143 1.88 -8.00 -1.92
CA LYS A 143 1.95 -8.32 -3.35
C LYS A 143 2.96 -7.44 -4.06
N TYR A 144 3.86 -8.05 -4.83
CA TYR A 144 4.78 -7.33 -5.73
C TYR A 144 4.02 -6.71 -6.91
N LEU A 145 4.32 -5.44 -7.19
CA LEU A 145 3.75 -4.67 -8.29
C LEU A 145 4.88 -4.07 -9.15
N PRO A 146 5.11 -4.57 -10.38
CA PRO A 146 6.14 -4.03 -11.27
C PRO A 146 5.71 -2.67 -11.83
N TYR A 147 6.68 -1.79 -12.06
CA TYR A 147 6.42 -0.55 -12.79
C TYR A 147 6.10 -0.85 -14.26
N THR A 148 5.11 -0.15 -14.80
CA THR A 148 4.69 -0.30 -16.20
C THR A 148 5.25 0.84 -17.05
N GLU A 149 5.90 0.48 -18.15
CA GLU A 149 6.34 1.44 -19.16
C GLU A 149 5.13 2.21 -19.72
N GLN A 150 5.23 3.55 -19.73
CA GLN A 150 4.14 4.42 -20.15
C GLN A 150 4.15 4.59 -21.67
N ILE A 151 3.38 3.77 -22.38
CA ILE A 151 3.31 3.80 -23.84
C ILE A 151 2.14 4.71 -24.29
N SER A 152 2.40 5.62 -25.22
CA SER A 152 1.44 6.64 -25.67
C SER A 152 0.15 6.06 -26.28
N ASN A 153 0.24 4.88 -26.90
CA ASN A 153 -0.89 4.17 -27.51
C ASN A 153 -1.78 3.43 -26.49
N TYR A 154 -1.38 3.37 -25.21
CA TYR A 154 -2.12 2.69 -24.14
C TYR A 154 -3.55 3.20 -23.99
N PHE A 155 -3.77 4.50 -24.18
CA PHE A 155 -5.10 5.12 -24.05
C PHE A 155 -6.00 4.94 -25.28
N GLY A 156 -5.55 4.21 -26.32
CA GLY A 156 -6.25 4.13 -27.61
C GLY A 156 -6.41 5.49 -28.31
N ARG A 157 -5.78 6.53 -27.78
CA ARG A 157 -5.74 7.88 -28.36
C ARG A 157 -4.61 7.89 -29.37
N ASN A 158 -4.94 7.68 -30.63
CA ASN A 158 -3.98 7.92 -31.69
C ASN A 158 -3.65 9.43 -31.73
N TRP A 159 -2.51 9.81 -31.14
CA TRP A 159 -2.08 11.20 -31.06
C TRP A 159 -1.93 11.82 -32.45
N ASP A 160 -1.62 11.01 -33.47
CA ASP A 160 -1.54 11.44 -34.86
C ASP A 160 -2.92 11.86 -35.40
N VAL A 161 -4.00 11.17 -34.99
CA VAL A 161 -5.38 11.52 -35.36
C VAL A 161 -5.84 12.80 -34.67
N ILE A 162 -5.54 12.96 -33.38
CA ILE A 162 -5.88 14.18 -32.63
C ILE A 162 -5.13 15.39 -33.20
N THR A 163 -3.85 15.21 -33.55
CA THR A 163 -3.02 16.26 -34.16
C THR A 163 -3.53 16.63 -35.56
N ALA A 164 -3.93 15.65 -36.37
CA ALA A 164 -4.53 15.87 -37.69
C ALA A 164 -5.91 16.56 -37.63
N MET A 165 -6.72 16.28 -36.62
CA MET A 165 -8.01 16.96 -36.41
C MET A 165 -7.86 18.41 -35.96
N ASN A 166 -6.79 18.75 -35.25
CA ASN A 166 -6.53 20.12 -34.80
C ASN A 166 -5.87 20.99 -35.89
N SER A 167 -5.03 20.41 -36.75
CA SER A 167 -4.44 21.13 -37.89
C SER A 167 -5.47 21.47 -38.98
N SER A 168 -6.49 20.63 -39.16
CA SER A 168 -7.57 20.83 -40.15
C SER A 168 -8.63 21.87 -39.75
N ARG A 169 -8.69 22.29 -38.48
CA ARG A 169 -9.58 23.37 -38.00
C ARG A 169 -8.99 24.78 -38.12
N GLY A 170 -7.74 24.91 -38.58
CA GLY A 170 -7.02 26.18 -38.68
C GLY A 170 -7.11 26.93 -40.02
N THR A 171 -7.81 26.40 -41.04
CA THR A 171 -7.86 27.06 -42.36
C THR A 171 -9.28 27.52 -42.71
N VAL A 172 -9.70 28.65 -42.14
CA VAL A 172 -10.80 29.45 -42.74
C VAL A 172 -10.21 30.14 -43.96
N ALA A 173 -10.17 29.43 -45.08
CA ALA A 173 -9.84 30.00 -46.38
C ALA A 173 -10.98 30.95 -46.80
N ARG A 174 -10.69 32.25 -46.74
CA ARG A 174 -11.52 33.35 -47.28
C ARG A 174 -11.68 33.12 -48.79
N ARG A 175 -12.77 32.49 -49.22
CA ARG A 175 -13.01 32.17 -50.63
C ARG A 175 -13.74 33.35 -51.30
N THR A 176 -13.00 34.17 -52.03
CA THR A 176 -13.53 35.16 -52.97
C THR A 176 -14.27 34.44 -54.11
N LEU A 177 -15.47 34.94 -54.43
CA LEU A 177 -16.34 34.43 -55.48
C LEU A 177 -15.87 34.91 -56.84
N THR A 178 -15.46 33.99 -57.73
CA THR A 178 -15.51 34.20 -59.19
C THR A 178 -15.79 32.89 -59.92
N GLY A 179 -17.00 32.79 -60.48
CA GLY A 179 -17.23 32.45 -61.90
C GLY A 179 -16.94 31.05 -62.45
N ASN A 180 -18.02 30.26 -62.54
CA ASN A 180 -18.58 29.65 -63.77
C ASN A 180 -18.16 28.24 -64.30
N LYS A 181 -19.20 27.38 -64.30
CA LYS A 181 -19.72 26.48 -65.37
C LYS A 181 -19.19 25.04 -65.57
N ASN A 182 -20.16 24.11 -65.32
CA ASN A 182 -20.54 22.91 -66.10
C ASN A 182 -19.53 21.73 -66.13
N LYS A 183 -19.90 20.43 -66.07
CA LYS A 183 -21.14 19.68 -66.34
C LYS A 183 -20.97 18.21 -65.86
N LYS A 184 -22.04 17.65 -65.26
CA LYS A 184 -22.68 16.30 -65.41
C LYS A 184 -21.97 14.92 -65.30
N HIS A 185 -22.78 14.00 -64.73
CA HIS A 185 -22.90 12.51 -64.84
C HIS A 185 -21.93 11.64 -64.01
N SER A 186 -22.37 10.97 -62.94
CA SER A 186 -23.19 9.73 -62.76
C SER A 186 -22.43 8.43 -63.05
N GLU A 187 -22.17 7.60 -62.03
CA GLU A 187 -22.53 6.16 -61.97
C GLU A 187 -21.92 5.46 -60.75
N LYS A 188 -22.49 4.30 -60.45
CA LYS A 188 -22.45 3.53 -59.20
C LYS A 188 -21.83 2.16 -59.51
N LEU A 189 -21.19 1.54 -58.51
CA LEU A 189 -21.07 0.09 -58.22
C LEU A 189 -19.67 -0.56 -58.20
N ARG A 190 -19.49 -1.27 -57.07
CA ARG A 190 -18.91 -2.62 -56.84
C ARG A 190 -17.42 -2.83 -56.58
N THR A 191 -17.21 -3.41 -55.38
CA THR A 191 -16.36 -4.55 -54.96
C THR A 191 -14.88 -4.54 -55.28
N ASP A 192 -14.04 -4.71 -54.25
CA ASP A 192 -13.36 -6.00 -54.06
C ASP A 192 -12.81 -6.18 -52.64
N GLU A 193 -13.07 -7.39 -52.11
CA GLU A 193 -12.36 -8.03 -51.02
C GLU A 193 -10.94 -8.41 -51.49
N THR A 194 -9.91 -8.28 -50.65
CA THR A 194 -8.85 -9.29 -50.52
C THR A 194 -7.86 -8.97 -49.38
N LEU A 195 -7.79 -9.93 -48.45
CA LEU A 195 -6.60 -10.56 -47.86
C LEU A 195 -5.58 -9.74 -47.04
N LEU A 196 -5.44 -10.15 -45.77
CA LEU A 196 -4.22 -10.61 -45.06
C LEU A 196 -4.58 -10.58 -43.55
N GLY A 197 -4.72 -11.66 -42.78
CA GLY A 197 -3.99 -12.93 -42.79
C GLY A 197 -2.79 -12.83 -41.85
N CYS A 198 -2.94 -13.14 -40.55
CA CYS A 198 -1.89 -13.82 -39.77
C CYS A 198 -2.39 -14.34 -38.40
N SER A 199 -2.14 -15.64 -38.20
CA SER A 199 -2.18 -16.50 -37.01
C SER A 199 -1.22 -16.00 -35.90
N CYS A 200 -1.08 -16.53 -34.68
CA CYS A 200 -1.16 -17.88 -34.10
C CYS A 200 -1.21 -17.70 -32.56
N GLN A 201 -2.08 -18.37 -31.80
CA GLN A 201 -1.82 -19.59 -31.01
C GLN A 201 -0.72 -19.55 -29.91
N THR A 202 -1.21 -19.65 -28.65
CA THR A 202 -0.76 -20.45 -27.49
C THR A 202 0.71 -20.53 -27.07
N ASN A 203 0.96 -20.28 -25.77
CA ASN A 203 1.63 -21.29 -24.96
C ASN A 203 1.32 -21.19 -23.46
N GLN A 204 1.02 -22.36 -22.90
CA GLN A 204 0.67 -22.63 -21.52
C GLN A 204 1.88 -23.33 -20.89
N LYS A 205 2.42 -22.82 -19.78
CA LYS A 205 3.33 -23.58 -18.91
C LYS A 205 3.02 -23.31 -17.45
N THR A 206 2.53 -24.36 -16.82
CA THR A 206 2.50 -24.63 -15.38
C THR A 206 3.91 -24.66 -14.78
N TYR A 207 4.11 -24.05 -13.62
CA TYR A 207 5.11 -24.48 -12.64
C TYR A 207 4.52 -24.40 -11.23
N ASN A 208 4.46 -25.57 -10.60
CA ASN A 208 4.20 -25.79 -9.18
C ASN A 208 5.58 -26.06 -8.54
N SER A 209 5.96 -25.32 -7.50
CA SER A 209 6.59 -25.89 -6.29
C SER A 209 7.01 -24.79 -5.31
N MET A 210 6.59 -24.98 -4.05
CA MET A 210 7.32 -24.67 -2.81
C MET A 210 7.95 -23.28 -2.66
N PHE A 211 7.28 -22.42 -1.90
CA PHE A 211 7.94 -21.43 -1.06
C PHE A 211 7.34 -21.50 0.35
N GLN A 212 8.08 -22.13 1.25
CA GLN A 212 8.01 -21.90 2.68
C GLN A 212 9.42 -21.55 3.11
N ASP A 213 9.77 -20.27 3.07
CA ASP A 213 10.94 -19.76 3.76
C ASP A 213 10.52 -18.51 4.55
N HIS A 214 10.34 -18.72 5.86
CA HIS A 214 10.14 -17.65 6.82
C HIS A 214 11.49 -16.94 7.01
N VAL A 215 11.61 -15.71 6.48
CA VAL A 215 12.73 -14.83 6.81
C VAL A 215 12.52 -14.28 8.23
N VAL A 216 13.21 -14.86 9.21
CA VAL A 216 13.31 -14.32 10.57
C VAL A 216 14.59 -13.51 10.66
N LEU A 217 14.51 -12.20 10.45
CA LEU A 217 15.61 -11.28 10.75
C LEU A 217 15.68 -11.05 12.26
N SER A 218 16.65 -11.70 12.90
CA SER A 218 17.07 -11.45 14.27
C SER A 218 18.47 -10.91 14.26
N GLN A 219 18.67 -9.63 14.61
CA GLN A 219 19.98 -9.16 15.08
C GLN A 219 19.88 -7.91 15.96
N SER A 220 21.00 -7.65 16.61
CA SER A 220 21.19 -7.15 17.97
C SER A 220 21.35 -5.64 18.03
N ILE A 221 20.83 -5.02 19.10
CA ILE A 221 20.94 -3.59 19.39
C ILE A 221 22.39 -3.25 19.76
N TRP A 222 23.03 -2.37 19.00
CA TRP A 222 24.24 -1.65 19.41
C TRP A 222 23.84 -0.22 19.80
N PHE A 223 24.16 0.15 21.05
CA PHE A 223 24.09 1.51 21.56
C PHE A 223 25.22 2.33 20.93
N GLN A 224 24.90 3.44 20.28
CA GLN A 224 25.88 4.50 20.00
C GLN A 224 25.39 5.80 20.65
N ASP A 225 26.12 6.14 21.71
CA ASP A 225 26.02 7.34 22.53
C ASP A 225 26.50 8.54 21.69
N GLN A 226 25.63 9.51 21.42
CA GLN A 226 26.00 10.76 20.77
C GLN A 226 26.37 11.76 21.86
N GLY A 227 27.68 11.99 21.99
CA GLY A 227 28.27 12.90 22.96
C GLY A 227 27.94 14.37 22.71
N LEU A 228 27.62 15.06 23.80
CA LEU A 228 27.84 16.49 23.96
C LEU A 228 28.51 16.67 25.33
N ILE A 229 29.84 16.78 25.32
CA ILE A 229 30.62 17.27 26.47
C ILE A 229 31.33 18.53 25.99
N GLU A 230 30.87 19.67 26.49
CA GLU A 230 31.59 20.94 26.41
C GLU A 230 32.93 20.80 27.12
N VAL A 231 34.01 21.03 26.38
CA VAL A 231 35.37 21.05 26.91
C VAL A 231 35.60 22.44 27.51
N ALA A 232 35.55 22.54 28.83
CA ALA A 232 36.14 23.64 29.58
C ALA A 232 37.66 23.42 29.63
N GLU A 233 38.43 24.26 28.93
CA GLU A 233 39.88 24.27 29.03
C GLU A 233 40.30 24.87 30.38
N SER A 234 41.02 24.06 31.16
CA SER A 234 41.73 24.48 32.37
C SER A 234 43.23 24.19 32.22
N GLY A 235 44.08 25.20 32.47
CA GLY A 235 45.52 25.10 32.68
C GLY A 235 46.10 26.51 32.65
N CYS A 236 46.93 27.00 33.58
CA CYS A 236 47.96 26.34 34.36
C CYS A 236 48.28 27.24 35.58
N GLY A 237 48.64 26.64 36.73
CA GLY A 237 48.85 27.37 37.98
C GLY A 237 50.20 28.10 38.10
N HIS A 238 50.32 28.95 39.13
CA HIS A 238 51.44 28.95 40.09
C HIS A 238 51.27 30.05 41.18
N SER A 239 51.36 29.58 42.44
CA SER A 239 52.05 30.15 43.60
C SER A 239 51.87 31.61 44.09
N ASN A 240 51.52 31.67 45.39
CA ASN A 240 52.08 32.45 46.49
C ASN A 240 51.66 33.91 46.76
N ARG A 241 51.11 34.06 47.98
CA ARG A 241 51.32 35.09 49.02
C ARG A 241 51.57 36.53 48.57
N SER A 242 50.68 37.42 49.00
CA SER A 242 50.87 38.39 50.10
C SER A 242 49.56 39.11 50.35
#